data_AF-A0A6P4D8Z2-F1
#
_entry.id   AF-A0A6P4D8Z2-F1
#
_cell.length_a   1.000
_cell.length_b   1.000
_cell.length_c   1.000
_cell.angle_alpha   90.00
_cell.angle_beta   90.00
_cell.angle_gamma   90.00
#
_symmetry.space_group_name_H-M   'P 1'
#
loop_
_entity.id
_entity.type
_entity.pdbx_description
1 polymer ?
#
loop_
_entity_poly.entity_id
_entity_poly.type
_entity_poly.pdbx_seq_one_letter_code
_entity_poly.pdbx_strand_id
1 'polypeptide(L)'
;MFDATCEVLEKSIEEGNFSTRGDASAAYDAITSFEFVFVLHLMRNILEVSHDLCQALQQKNQDILNALTLVSTTKTLIQRMRESSWEAFIKEVILFCEKHEVEVPDMNALHIPRRGRTRKIVDQISVEHHYCVNLFLAVIDTQLQELNGRFNDNMVELLTLSSTLDPRDNYKFFSINKVCELVERFYPGDFSDQEKFHIRMQAQHYELDVPNHAELTNLCTISELCQGLTKTGKSLTYPLIDRLIRLILTLPVSTATTERSFSAMNIVKNRLRNKMEDELLANCLLIYIEKKIAEKFDTDSIIDEFYDMKNRCVPLR
;
A
#
# COMPACT_ATOMS: atom_id res chain seq x y z
N MET A 1 3.70 6.84 -26.26
CA MET A 1 4.88 7.16 -25.43
C MET A 1 6.09 6.35 -25.84
N PHE A 2 5.98 5.06 -26.14
CA PHE A 2 7.11 4.22 -26.57
C PHE A 2 7.95 4.85 -27.70
N ASP A 3 7.32 5.18 -28.84
CA ASP A 3 8.03 5.77 -30.00
C ASP A 3 8.74 7.08 -29.66
N ALA A 4 8.08 7.96 -28.90
CA ALA A 4 8.68 9.22 -28.46
C ALA A 4 9.89 9.00 -27.52
N THR A 5 9.85 7.98 -26.66
CA THR A 5 10.98 7.62 -25.80
C THR A 5 12.13 7.06 -26.62
N CYS A 6 11.85 6.19 -27.61
CA CYS A 6 12.86 5.68 -28.55
C CYS A 6 13.53 6.84 -29.31
N GLU A 7 12.74 7.75 -29.87
CA GLU A 7 13.25 8.91 -30.62
C GLU A 7 14.14 9.82 -29.75
N VAL A 8 13.76 10.04 -28.49
CA VAL A 8 14.58 10.82 -27.55
C VAL A 8 15.89 10.12 -27.21
N LEU A 9 15.88 8.80 -27.05
CA LEU A 9 17.09 8.02 -26.78
C LEU A 9 18.02 8.00 -28.00
N GLU A 10 17.48 7.81 -29.21
CA GLU A 10 18.24 7.89 -30.46
C GLU A 10 18.91 9.25 -30.64
N LYS A 11 18.18 10.35 -30.44
CA LYS A 11 18.76 11.71 -30.46
C LYS A 11 19.86 11.86 -29.41
N SER A 12 19.66 11.30 -28.22
CA SER A 12 20.67 11.34 -27.14
C SER A 12 21.91 10.50 -27.45
N ILE A 13 21.79 9.46 -28.28
CA ILE A 13 22.92 8.66 -28.79
C ILE A 13 23.71 9.45 -29.84
N GLU A 14 23.03 10.21 -30.69
CA GLU A 14 23.64 11.01 -31.77
C GLU A 14 24.29 12.29 -31.24
N GLU A 15 23.62 13.02 -30.34
CA GLU A 15 23.99 14.36 -29.89
C GLU A 15 24.72 14.39 -28.53
N GLY A 16 24.73 13.26 -27.81
CA GLY A 16 25.24 13.18 -26.43
C GLY A 16 26.77 13.10 -26.30
N ASN A 17 27.28 13.55 -25.15
CA ASN A 17 28.66 13.30 -24.72
C ASN A 17 28.92 11.79 -24.54
N PHE A 18 30.20 11.37 -24.47
CA PHE A 18 30.59 9.96 -24.43
C PHE A 18 29.87 9.12 -23.35
N SER A 19 29.70 9.65 -22.13
CA SER A 19 28.97 8.97 -21.05
C SER A 19 27.47 8.85 -21.35
N THR A 20 26.84 9.95 -21.78
CA THR A 20 25.40 9.99 -22.06
C THR A 20 25.03 9.13 -23.26
N ARG A 21 25.93 9.01 -24.25
CA ARG A 21 25.75 8.14 -25.41
C ARG A 21 25.74 6.66 -25.04
N GLY A 22 26.65 6.24 -24.16
CA GLY A 22 26.71 4.87 -23.66
C GLY A 22 25.45 4.50 -22.88
N ASP A 23 25.02 5.38 -21.96
CA ASP A 23 23.81 5.18 -21.16
C ASP A 23 22.54 5.17 -22.03
N ALA A 24 22.42 6.09 -22.98
CA ALA A 24 21.28 6.15 -23.89
C ALA A 24 21.20 4.92 -24.82
N SER A 25 22.34 4.45 -25.33
CA SER A 25 22.40 3.21 -26.13
C SER A 25 21.98 2.00 -25.32
N ALA A 26 22.50 1.83 -24.10
CA ALA A 26 22.12 0.72 -23.24
C ALA A 26 20.64 0.76 -22.84
N ALA A 27 20.09 1.95 -22.59
CA ALA A 27 18.67 2.14 -22.32
C ALA A 27 17.82 1.82 -23.55
N TYR A 28 18.23 2.26 -24.74
CA TYR A 28 17.57 1.94 -26.01
C TYR A 28 17.52 0.44 -26.26
N ASP A 29 18.65 -0.25 -26.14
CA ASP A 29 18.75 -1.71 -26.29
C ASP A 29 17.87 -2.44 -25.26
N ALA A 30 17.76 -1.91 -24.04
CA ALA A 30 16.92 -2.49 -23.00
C ALA A 30 15.44 -2.33 -23.32
N ILE A 31 14.98 -1.12 -23.68
CA ILE A 31 13.55 -0.86 -23.93
C ILE A 31 13.06 -1.51 -25.23
N THR A 32 13.95 -1.73 -26.19
CA THR A 32 13.67 -2.42 -27.46
C THR A 32 13.90 -3.93 -27.37
N SER A 33 14.10 -4.48 -26.16
CA SER A 33 14.17 -5.92 -25.95
C SER A 33 12.79 -6.53 -25.73
N PHE A 34 12.56 -7.73 -26.28
CA PHE A 34 11.33 -8.49 -26.04
C PHE A 34 11.04 -8.70 -24.55
N GLU A 35 12.07 -9.00 -23.75
CA GLU A 35 11.94 -9.22 -22.31
C GLU A 35 11.39 -7.98 -21.59
N PHE A 36 11.87 -6.78 -21.95
CA PHE A 36 11.35 -5.54 -21.39
C PHE A 36 9.89 -5.30 -21.79
N VAL A 37 9.55 -5.45 -23.08
CA VAL A 37 8.18 -5.28 -23.56
C VAL A 37 7.24 -6.26 -22.87
N PHE A 38 7.66 -7.52 -22.73
CA PHE A 38 6.92 -8.56 -22.02
C PHE A 38 6.64 -8.17 -20.56
N VAL A 39 7.68 -7.78 -19.81
CA VAL A 39 7.54 -7.38 -18.40
C VAL A 39 6.68 -6.13 -18.27
N LEU A 40 6.80 -5.17 -19.18
CA LEU A 40 6.00 -3.96 -19.19
C LEU A 40 4.50 -4.27 -19.33
N HIS A 41 4.12 -5.13 -20.28
CA HIS A 41 2.74 -5.55 -20.45
C HIS A 41 2.23 -6.37 -19.26
N LEU A 42 3.07 -7.26 -18.71
CA LEU A 42 2.70 -8.04 -17.52
C LEU A 42 2.42 -7.13 -16.32
N MET A 43 3.31 -6.17 -16.06
CA MET A 43 3.15 -5.20 -15.00
C MET A 43 1.93 -4.32 -15.20
N ARG A 44 1.65 -3.87 -16.43
CA ARG A 44 0.43 -3.13 -16.76
C ARG A 44 -0.82 -3.93 -16.36
N ASN A 45 -0.93 -5.19 -16.77
CA ASN A 45 -2.11 -6.00 -16.49
C ASN A 45 -2.31 -6.25 -14.99
N ILE A 46 -1.22 -6.52 -14.26
CA ILE A 46 -1.26 -6.71 -12.80
C ILE A 46 -1.70 -5.41 -12.09
N LEU A 47 -1.13 -4.27 -12.50
CA LEU A 47 -1.48 -2.97 -11.93
C LEU A 47 -2.91 -2.57 -12.26
N GLU A 48 -3.41 -2.90 -13.46
CA GLU A 48 -4.79 -2.64 -13.87
C GLU A 48 -5.79 -3.44 -13.01
N VAL A 49 -5.53 -4.73 -12.81
CA VAL A 49 -6.37 -5.58 -11.96
C VAL A 49 -6.34 -5.18 -10.48
N SER A 50 -5.20 -4.69 -9.99
CA SER A 50 -5.06 -4.25 -8.59
C SER A 50 -5.48 -2.79 -8.35
N HIS A 51 -5.74 -2.03 -9.41
CA HIS A 51 -5.96 -0.57 -9.35
C HIS A 51 -7.08 -0.19 -8.37
N ASP A 52 -8.26 -0.77 -8.55
CA ASP A 52 -9.45 -0.43 -7.77
C ASP A 52 -9.27 -0.82 -6.30
N LEU A 53 -8.62 -1.96 -6.03
CA LEU A 53 -8.28 -2.38 -4.68
C LEU A 53 -7.31 -1.39 -4.01
N CYS A 54 -6.25 -0.99 -4.71
CA CYS A 54 -5.29 0.00 -4.20
C CYS A 54 -5.97 1.34 -3.92
N GLN A 55 -6.85 1.80 -4.82
CA GLN A 55 -7.61 3.03 -4.60
C GLN A 55 -8.52 2.91 -3.37
N ALA A 56 -9.27 1.81 -3.24
CA ALA A 56 -10.15 1.59 -2.10
C ALA A 56 -9.40 1.56 -0.77
N LEU A 57 -8.27 0.84 -0.70
CA LEU A 57 -7.41 0.74 0.50
C LEU A 57 -6.77 2.07 0.89
N GLN A 58 -6.67 3.03 -0.04
CA GLN A 58 -6.08 4.35 0.23
C GLN A 58 -7.10 5.40 0.66
N GLN A 59 -8.42 5.11 0.54
CA GLN A 59 -9.48 6.04 0.92
C GLN A 59 -9.54 6.22 2.44
N LYS A 60 -9.80 7.45 2.88
CA LYS A 60 -9.92 7.79 4.32
C LYS A 60 -11.18 7.22 4.96
N ASN A 61 -12.28 7.17 4.21
CA ASN A 61 -13.59 6.71 4.67
C ASN A 61 -13.87 5.33 4.07
N GLN A 62 -12.96 4.39 4.30
CA GLN A 62 -13.06 3.08 3.69
C GLN A 62 -14.16 2.25 4.36
N ASP A 63 -15.04 1.68 3.53
CA ASP A 63 -15.94 0.62 3.95
C ASP A 63 -15.18 -0.70 4.00
N ILE A 64 -14.92 -1.22 5.20
CA ILE A 64 -14.20 -2.48 5.40
C ILE A 64 -14.86 -3.64 4.64
N LEU A 65 -16.19 -3.71 4.59
CA LEU A 65 -16.88 -4.82 3.92
C LEU A 65 -16.75 -4.74 2.40
N ASN A 66 -16.88 -3.55 1.83
CA ASN A 66 -16.66 -3.35 0.39
C ASN A 66 -15.18 -3.57 0.03
N ALA A 67 -14.26 -3.17 0.90
CA ALA A 67 -12.84 -3.44 0.73
C ALA A 67 -12.53 -4.95 0.68
N LEU A 68 -13.09 -5.72 1.61
CA LEU A 68 -12.94 -7.18 1.62
C LEU A 68 -13.55 -7.82 0.37
N THR A 69 -14.65 -7.27 -0.13
CA THR A 69 -15.24 -7.69 -1.41
C THR A 69 -14.27 -7.40 -2.56
N LEU A 70 -13.64 -6.22 -2.60
CA LEU A 70 -12.63 -5.89 -3.61
C LEU A 70 -11.39 -6.79 -3.51
N VAL A 71 -10.96 -7.16 -2.30
CA VAL A 71 -9.86 -8.13 -2.12
C VAL A 71 -10.24 -9.47 -2.76
N SER A 72 -11.44 -9.99 -2.50
CA SER A 72 -11.87 -11.29 -3.04
C SER A 72 -12.04 -11.27 -4.56
N THR A 73 -12.61 -10.19 -5.12
CA THR A 73 -12.73 -10.03 -6.57
C THR A 73 -11.36 -9.87 -7.23
N THR A 74 -10.43 -9.13 -6.61
CA THR A 74 -9.05 -8.96 -7.11
C THR A 74 -8.31 -10.29 -7.13
N LYS A 75 -8.38 -11.08 -6.05
CA LYS A 75 -7.82 -12.44 -6.01
C LYS A 75 -8.39 -13.32 -7.14
N THR A 76 -9.70 -13.24 -7.37
CA THR A 76 -10.37 -14.00 -8.43
C THR A 76 -9.91 -13.56 -9.83
N LEU A 77 -9.74 -12.26 -10.07
CA LEU A 77 -9.24 -11.74 -11.35
C LEU A 77 -7.81 -12.19 -11.61
N ILE A 78 -6.92 -12.09 -10.62
CA ILE A 78 -5.53 -12.55 -10.74
C ILE A 78 -5.47 -14.07 -10.96
N GLN A 79 -6.34 -14.86 -10.30
CA GLN A 79 -6.44 -16.30 -10.54
C GLN A 79 -6.90 -16.61 -11.98
N ARG A 80 -7.86 -15.86 -12.52
CA ARG A 80 -8.27 -16.02 -13.93
C ARG A 80 -7.15 -15.66 -14.90
N MET A 81 -6.35 -14.63 -14.59
CA MET A 81 -5.16 -14.29 -15.37
C MET A 81 -4.19 -15.46 -15.44
N ARG A 82 -3.94 -16.10 -14.29
CA ARG A 82 -3.08 -17.28 -14.18
C ARG A 82 -3.54 -18.45 -15.07
N GLU A 83 -4.83 -18.75 -15.05
CA GLU A 83 -5.37 -19.99 -15.62
C GLU A 83 -5.67 -19.90 -17.12
N SER A 84 -6.03 -18.72 -17.62
CA SER A 84 -6.67 -18.60 -18.94
C SER A 84 -6.17 -17.46 -19.82
N SER A 85 -5.29 -16.58 -19.31
CA SER A 85 -4.92 -15.37 -20.04
C SER A 85 -3.58 -15.45 -20.78
N TRP A 86 -2.83 -16.55 -20.66
CA TRP A 86 -1.52 -16.70 -21.32
C TRP A 86 -1.58 -16.45 -22.84
N GLU A 87 -2.46 -17.15 -23.55
CA GLU A 87 -2.54 -17.08 -25.02
C GLU A 87 -2.92 -15.67 -25.51
N ALA A 88 -3.88 -15.03 -24.85
CA ALA A 88 -4.30 -13.67 -25.18
C ALA A 88 -3.18 -12.66 -24.88
N PHE A 89 -2.51 -12.82 -23.74
CA PHE A 89 -1.42 -11.97 -23.30
C PHE A 89 -0.22 -12.03 -24.24
N ILE A 90 0.28 -13.23 -24.56
CA ILE A 90 1.46 -13.37 -25.42
C ILE A 90 1.18 -12.84 -26.84
N LYS A 91 -0.06 -13.00 -27.33
CA LYS A 91 -0.48 -12.43 -28.61
C LYS A 91 -0.46 -10.90 -28.61
N GLU A 92 -0.90 -10.25 -27.54
CA GLU A 92 -0.82 -8.79 -27.39
C GLU A 92 0.65 -8.32 -27.42
N VAL A 93 1.53 -9.01 -26.69
CA VAL A 93 2.96 -8.70 -26.65
C VAL A 93 3.61 -8.85 -28.02
N ILE A 94 3.34 -9.95 -28.75
CA ILE A 94 3.89 -10.18 -30.08
C ILE A 94 3.41 -9.09 -31.06
N LEU A 95 2.11 -8.76 -31.07
CA LEU A 95 1.56 -7.71 -31.92
C LEU A 95 2.19 -6.34 -31.63
N PHE A 96 2.48 -6.04 -30.36
CA PHE A 96 3.20 -4.83 -29.99
C PHE A 96 4.63 -4.86 -30.54
N CYS A 97 5.36 -5.96 -30.37
CA CYS A 97 6.72 -6.10 -30.87
C CYS A 97 6.80 -5.96 -32.39
N GLU A 98 5.90 -6.63 -33.13
CA GLU A 98 5.82 -6.52 -34.60
C GLU A 98 5.55 -5.09 -35.06
N LYS A 99 4.66 -4.38 -34.37
CA LYS A 99 4.32 -2.98 -34.68
C LYS A 99 5.51 -2.03 -34.48
N HIS A 100 6.36 -2.30 -33.50
CA HIS A 100 7.47 -1.44 -33.11
C HIS A 100 8.84 -2.01 -33.53
N GLU A 101 8.86 -2.98 -34.46
CA GLU A 101 10.07 -3.61 -35.03
C GLU A 101 11.02 -4.21 -33.97
N VAL A 102 10.46 -4.65 -32.84
CA VAL A 102 11.20 -5.37 -31.80
C VAL A 102 11.33 -6.84 -32.17
N GLU A 103 12.56 -7.36 -32.11
CA GLU A 103 12.84 -8.77 -32.44
C GLU A 103 12.11 -9.73 -31.48
N VAL A 104 11.22 -10.55 -32.04
CA VAL A 104 10.50 -11.60 -31.30
C VAL A 104 11.36 -12.88 -31.29
N PRO A 105 11.67 -13.45 -30.12
CA PRO A 105 12.46 -14.68 -30.06
C PRO A 105 11.66 -15.89 -30.54
N ASP A 106 12.35 -16.88 -31.11
CA ASP A 106 11.74 -18.16 -31.45
C ASP A 106 11.34 -18.91 -30.17
N MET A 107 10.04 -19.05 -29.97
CA MET A 107 9.45 -19.70 -28.79
C MET A 107 9.84 -21.17 -28.64
N ASN A 108 10.19 -21.85 -29.76
CA ASN A 108 10.63 -23.24 -29.77
C ASN A 108 12.15 -23.39 -29.56
N ALA A 109 12.91 -22.29 -29.62
CA ALA A 109 14.34 -22.33 -29.39
C ALA A 109 14.66 -22.66 -27.92
N LEU A 110 15.87 -23.16 -27.70
CA LEU A 110 16.40 -23.34 -26.35
C LEU A 110 16.69 -21.98 -25.73
N HIS A 111 16.23 -21.76 -24.50
CA HIS A 111 16.52 -20.55 -23.76
C HIS A 111 17.99 -20.51 -23.33
N ILE A 112 18.71 -19.46 -23.71
CA ILE A 112 20.10 -19.21 -23.31
C ILE A 112 20.14 -17.95 -22.44
N PRO A 113 20.47 -18.06 -21.13
CA PRO A 113 20.55 -16.91 -20.24
C PRO A 113 21.59 -15.90 -20.73
N ARG A 114 21.20 -14.62 -20.89
CA ARG A 114 22.07 -13.57 -21.46
C ARG A 114 23.25 -13.15 -20.57
N ARG A 115 23.32 -13.54 -19.28
CA ARG A 115 24.50 -13.27 -18.41
C ARG A 115 24.70 -14.34 -17.33
N GLY A 116 25.82 -15.04 -17.39
CA GLY A 116 26.30 -15.90 -16.29
C GLY A 116 27.24 -17.01 -16.76
N ARG A 117 28.51 -16.97 -16.33
CA ARG A 117 29.45 -18.09 -16.50
C ARG A 117 29.01 -19.26 -15.64
N THR A 118 28.09 -20.10 -16.12
CA THR A 118 27.99 -21.47 -15.60
C THR A 118 27.38 -22.40 -16.65
N ARG A 119 28.26 -23.16 -17.33
CA ARG A 119 27.91 -24.42 -18.01
C ARG A 119 27.60 -25.50 -16.97
N LYS A 120 26.66 -25.26 -16.06
CA LYS A 120 26.10 -26.30 -15.19
C LYS A 120 24.63 -26.39 -15.52
N ILE A 121 24.32 -27.38 -16.35
CA ILE A 121 23.03 -28.08 -16.46
C ILE A 121 21.88 -27.24 -15.90
N VAL A 122 21.52 -26.19 -16.64
CA VAL A 122 20.19 -25.59 -16.51
C VAL A 122 19.37 -26.40 -17.50
N ASP A 123 18.24 -26.95 -17.06
CA ASP A 123 17.36 -27.76 -17.89
C ASP A 123 17.17 -27.11 -19.26
N GLN A 124 17.19 -27.92 -20.32
CA GLN A 124 16.95 -27.48 -21.69
C GLN A 124 15.49 -27.03 -21.84
N ILE A 125 15.17 -25.87 -21.29
CA ILE A 125 13.84 -25.28 -21.35
C ILE A 125 13.71 -24.46 -22.63
N SER A 126 12.52 -24.49 -23.22
CA SER A 126 12.20 -23.62 -24.35
C SER A 126 12.11 -22.16 -23.91
N VAL A 127 12.26 -21.25 -24.86
CA VAL A 127 12.00 -19.82 -24.65
C VAL A 127 10.55 -19.61 -24.17
N GLU A 128 9.59 -20.33 -24.73
CA GLU A 128 8.20 -20.29 -24.27
C GLU A 128 8.06 -20.66 -22.79
N HIS A 129 8.72 -21.76 -22.37
CA HIS A 129 8.66 -22.20 -20.98
C HIS A 129 9.26 -21.15 -20.03
N HIS A 130 10.36 -20.49 -20.44
CA HIS A 130 10.92 -19.39 -19.66
C HIS A 130 9.93 -18.25 -19.46
N TYR A 131 9.30 -17.75 -20.53
CA TYR A 131 8.35 -16.64 -20.42
C TYR A 131 7.03 -17.03 -19.74
N CYS A 132 6.48 -18.20 -20.06
CA CYS A 132 5.21 -18.66 -19.51
C CYS A 132 5.35 -19.06 -18.03
N VAL A 133 6.30 -19.94 -17.71
CA VAL A 133 6.39 -20.54 -16.38
C VAL A 133 7.24 -19.68 -15.45
N ASN A 134 8.46 -19.34 -15.87
CA ASN A 134 9.42 -18.69 -14.97
C ASN A 134 9.17 -17.18 -14.79
N LEU A 135 8.45 -16.54 -15.71
CA LEU A 135 8.10 -15.13 -15.61
C LEU A 135 6.61 -14.92 -15.37
N PHE A 136 5.74 -15.26 -16.33
CA PHE A 136 4.31 -14.96 -16.25
C PHE A 136 3.63 -15.61 -15.04
N LEU A 137 3.70 -16.94 -14.94
CA LEU A 137 3.11 -17.66 -13.81
C LEU A 137 3.79 -17.32 -12.49
N ALA A 138 5.14 -17.25 -12.46
CA ALA A 138 5.87 -16.93 -11.24
C ALA A 138 5.50 -15.57 -10.64
N VAL A 139 5.36 -14.53 -11.48
CA VAL A 139 4.97 -13.19 -11.03
C VAL A 139 3.53 -13.20 -10.53
N ILE A 140 2.60 -13.81 -11.27
CA ILE A 140 1.18 -13.90 -10.87
C ILE A 140 1.02 -14.68 -9.56
N ASP A 141 1.74 -15.80 -9.41
CA ASP A 141 1.72 -16.63 -8.20
C ASP A 141 2.28 -15.87 -7.00
N THR A 142 3.32 -15.06 -7.22
CA THR A 142 3.85 -14.17 -6.18
C THR A 142 2.79 -13.13 -5.75
N GLN A 143 2.08 -12.51 -6.69
CA GLN A 143 1.01 -11.56 -6.35
C GLN A 143 -0.13 -12.22 -5.57
N LEU A 144 -0.55 -13.43 -5.96
CA LEU A 144 -1.56 -14.20 -5.23
C LEU A 144 -1.08 -14.58 -3.84
N GLN A 145 0.18 -15.02 -3.70
CA GLN A 145 0.77 -15.37 -2.42
C GLN A 145 0.82 -14.17 -1.48
N GLU A 146 1.25 -13.00 -1.95
CA GLU A 146 1.28 -11.77 -1.16
C GLU A 146 -0.12 -11.34 -0.71
N LEU A 147 -1.11 -11.36 -1.62
CA LEU A 147 -2.50 -11.02 -1.28
C LEU A 147 -3.11 -12.03 -0.30
N ASN A 148 -2.82 -13.32 -0.45
CA ASN A 148 -3.30 -14.36 0.45
C ASN A 148 -2.61 -14.31 1.81
N GLY A 149 -1.33 -13.96 1.86
CA GLY A 149 -0.59 -13.77 3.11
C GLY A 149 -1.13 -12.58 3.90
N ARG A 150 -1.40 -11.45 3.23
CA ARG A 150 -1.91 -10.22 3.86
C ARG A 150 -3.38 -10.33 4.26
N PHE A 151 -4.21 -10.91 3.41
CA PHE A 151 -5.65 -11.09 3.63
C PHE A 151 -5.97 -12.57 3.74
N ASN A 152 -5.41 -13.21 4.77
CA ASN A 152 -5.77 -14.58 5.14
C ASN A 152 -7.14 -14.62 5.82
N ASP A 153 -7.69 -15.81 5.99
CA ASP A 153 -9.04 -16.00 6.56
C ASP A 153 -9.18 -15.36 7.95
N ASN A 154 -8.14 -15.46 8.79
CA ASN A 154 -8.13 -14.83 10.12
C ASN A 154 -8.20 -13.30 10.04
N MET A 155 -7.48 -12.68 9.11
CA MET A 155 -7.50 -11.23 8.91
C MET A 155 -8.84 -10.77 8.35
N VAL A 156 -9.41 -11.52 7.41
CA VAL A 156 -10.75 -11.25 6.86
C VAL A 156 -11.80 -11.33 7.96
N GLU A 157 -11.71 -12.34 8.84
CA GLU A 157 -12.59 -12.50 10.00
C GLU A 157 -12.43 -11.34 11.00
N LEU A 158 -11.19 -10.97 11.34
CA LEU A 158 -10.88 -9.82 12.21
C LEU A 158 -11.50 -8.52 11.67
N LEU A 159 -11.32 -8.24 10.39
CA LEU A 159 -11.87 -7.05 9.75
C LEU A 159 -13.40 -7.07 9.69
N THR A 160 -13.99 -8.24 9.42
CA THR A 160 -15.45 -8.43 9.41
C THR A 160 -16.05 -8.24 10.80
N LEU A 161 -15.40 -8.72 11.85
CA LEU A 161 -15.84 -8.45 13.23
C LEU A 161 -15.64 -6.99 13.60
N SER A 162 -14.52 -6.38 13.19
CA SER A 162 -14.22 -4.96 13.45
C SER A 162 -15.26 -4.02 12.85
N SER A 163 -15.92 -4.41 11.74
CA SER A 163 -17.01 -3.62 11.14
C SER A 163 -18.23 -3.47 12.07
N THR A 164 -18.34 -4.22 13.17
CA THR A 164 -19.36 -4.05 14.21
C THR A 164 -19.25 -2.68 14.91
N LEU A 165 -18.05 -2.10 14.94
CA LEU A 165 -17.77 -0.80 15.58
C LEU A 165 -17.83 0.37 14.58
N ASP A 166 -18.28 0.11 13.36
CA ASP A 166 -18.46 1.14 12.36
C ASP A 166 -19.66 2.04 12.70
N PRO A 167 -19.49 3.36 12.83
CA PRO A 167 -20.59 4.25 13.18
C PRO A 167 -21.55 4.56 12.02
N ARG A 168 -21.21 4.16 10.78
CA ARG A 168 -22.03 4.44 9.60
C ARG A 168 -23.44 3.86 9.71
N ASP A 169 -24.36 4.50 9.00
CA ASP A 169 -25.79 4.14 9.00
C ASP A 169 -26.39 4.03 10.41
N ASN A 170 -25.95 4.91 11.32
CA ASN A 170 -26.38 4.94 12.72
C ASN A 170 -26.10 3.61 13.46
N TYR A 171 -24.86 3.12 13.37
CA TYR A 171 -24.40 1.90 14.07
C TYR A 171 -25.20 0.63 13.71
N LYS A 172 -25.76 0.57 12.49
CA LYS A 172 -26.62 -0.53 12.02
C LYS A 172 -26.01 -1.92 12.18
N PHE A 173 -24.69 -2.03 12.07
CA PHE A 173 -23.97 -3.30 12.13
C PHE A 173 -23.50 -3.69 13.54
N PHE A 174 -23.77 -2.84 14.54
CA PHE A 174 -23.34 -3.09 15.91
C PHE A 174 -23.99 -4.36 16.46
N SER A 175 -23.15 -5.19 17.10
CA SER A 175 -23.57 -6.42 17.73
C SER A 175 -22.68 -6.72 18.92
N ILE A 176 -23.30 -6.83 20.09
CA ILE A 176 -22.63 -7.19 21.35
C ILE A 176 -21.90 -8.52 21.23
N ASN A 177 -22.52 -9.51 20.59
CA ASN A 177 -21.91 -10.84 20.43
C ASN A 177 -20.64 -10.78 19.59
N LYS A 178 -20.64 -9.99 18.50
CA LYS A 178 -19.45 -9.79 17.67
C LYS A 178 -18.34 -9.03 18.40
N VAL A 179 -18.70 -8.06 19.26
CA VAL A 179 -17.73 -7.35 20.11
C VAL A 179 -17.05 -8.32 21.08
N CYS A 180 -17.82 -9.19 21.74
CA CYS A 180 -17.25 -10.22 22.63
C CYS A 180 -16.36 -11.19 21.86
N GLU A 181 -16.83 -11.70 20.72
CA GLU A 181 -16.07 -12.62 19.87
C GLU A 181 -14.74 -12.00 19.40
N LEU A 182 -14.76 -10.73 19.01
CA LEU A 182 -13.58 -9.98 18.61
C LEU A 182 -12.52 -9.95 19.71
N VAL A 183 -12.92 -9.67 20.95
CA VAL A 183 -12.00 -9.64 22.09
C VAL A 183 -11.50 -11.03 22.45
N GLU A 184 -12.38 -12.02 22.50
CA GLU A 184 -12.01 -13.38 22.90
C GLU A 184 -11.05 -14.05 21.89
N ARG A 185 -11.27 -13.84 20.59
CA ARG A 185 -10.51 -14.53 19.54
C ARG A 185 -9.26 -13.79 19.10
N PHE A 186 -9.32 -12.45 19.01
CA PHE A 186 -8.24 -11.67 18.39
C PHE A 186 -7.42 -10.82 19.36
N TYR A 187 -7.99 -10.47 20.53
CA TYR A 187 -7.30 -9.67 21.54
C TYR A 187 -7.26 -10.35 22.93
N PRO A 188 -6.96 -11.66 23.04
CA PRO A 188 -7.00 -12.36 24.33
C PRO A 188 -5.95 -11.87 25.34
N GLY A 189 -4.87 -11.23 24.86
CA GLY A 189 -3.79 -10.67 25.68
C GLY A 189 -3.96 -9.20 26.09
N ASP A 190 -4.84 -8.46 25.40
CA ASP A 190 -5.09 -7.04 25.69
C ASP A 190 -6.21 -6.81 26.73
N PHE A 191 -6.91 -7.89 27.07
CA PHE A 191 -8.02 -7.92 28.02
C PHE A 191 -7.84 -9.03 29.04
N SER A 192 -7.94 -8.69 30.31
CA SER A 192 -8.02 -9.66 31.41
C SER A 192 -9.33 -10.46 31.34
N ASP A 193 -9.36 -11.65 31.97
CA ASP A 193 -10.57 -12.49 31.98
C ASP A 193 -11.76 -11.80 32.66
N GLN A 194 -11.49 -10.95 33.66
CA GLN A 194 -12.52 -10.10 34.25
C GLN A 194 -13.03 -9.06 33.24
N GLU A 195 -12.15 -8.37 32.51
CA GLU A 195 -12.56 -7.40 31.47
C GLU A 195 -13.36 -8.05 30.33
N LYS A 196 -13.02 -9.29 29.92
CA LYS A 196 -13.79 -10.06 28.92
C LYS A 196 -15.24 -10.29 29.35
N PHE A 197 -15.48 -10.51 30.65
CA PHE A 197 -16.85 -10.59 31.17
C PHE A 197 -17.55 -9.23 31.19
N HIS A 198 -16.83 -8.17 31.58
CA HIS A 198 -17.39 -6.82 31.73
C HIS A 198 -17.67 -6.11 30.40
N ILE A 199 -16.93 -6.43 29.33
CA ILE A 199 -17.10 -5.77 28.03
C ILE A 199 -18.50 -5.98 27.47
N ARG A 200 -19.14 -7.12 27.76
CA ARG A 200 -20.50 -7.41 27.33
C ARG A 200 -21.51 -6.42 27.91
N MET A 201 -21.44 -6.17 29.22
CA MET A 201 -22.30 -5.19 29.89
C MET A 201 -21.99 -3.78 29.39
N GLN A 202 -20.71 -3.45 29.20
CA GLN A 202 -20.32 -2.15 28.67
C GLN A 202 -20.83 -1.93 27.24
N ALA A 203 -20.78 -2.95 26.38
CA ALA A 203 -21.31 -2.92 25.02
C ALA A 203 -22.83 -2.72 24.99
N GLN A 204 -23.59 -3.29 25.94
CA GLN A 204 -25.04 -3.05 26.08
C GLN A 204 -25.35 -1.59 26.42
N HIS A 205 -24.60 -1.00 27.37
CA HIS A 205 -24.77 0.41 27.67
C HIS A 205 -24.37 1.30 26.50
N TYR A 206 -23.28 0.95 25.81
CA TYR A 206 -22.80 1.65 24.62
C TYR A 206 -23.87 1.68 23.51
N GLU A 207 -24.50 0.54 23.22
CA GLU A 207 -25.55 0.39 22.19
C GLU A 207 -26.74 1.34 22.42
N LEU A 208 -27.09 1.58 23.68
CA LEU A 208 -28.23 2.42 24.04
C LEU A 208 -27.88 3.92 24.14
N ASP A 209 -26.64 4.25 24.46
CA ASP A 209 -26.22 5.64 24.74
C ASP A 209 -25.57 6.30 23.53
N VAL A 210 -24.56 5.67 22.93
CA VAL A 210 -23.71 6.29 21.90
C VAL A 210 -24.48 6.63 20.61
N PRO A 211 -25.30 5.73 20.03
CA PRO A 211 -26.10 6.06 18.85
C PRO A 211 -27.12 7.19 19.07
N ASN A 212 -27.54 7.43 20.32
CA ASN A 212 -28.52 8.46 20.66
C ASN A 212 -27.86 9.79 21.06
N HIS A 213 -26.53 9.85 21.15
CA HIS A 213 -25.81 11.04 21.56
C HIS A 213 -25.66 12.02 20.39
N ALA A 214 -26.16 13.26 20.54
CA ALA A 214 -26.22 14.26 19.46
C ALA A 214 -24.88 14.44 18.71
N GLU A 215 -23.76 14.52 19.43
CA GLU A 215 -22.41 14.72 18.84
C GLU A 215 -21.79 13.44 18.23
N LEU A 216 -22.37 12.27 18.46
CA LEU A 216 -21.90 10.99 17.94
C LEU A 216 -22.83 10.44 16.85
N THR A 217 -23.88 11.20 16.49
CA THR A 217 -24.74 10.90 15.36
C THR A 217 -24.09 11.37 14.05
N ASN A 218 -24.16 10.57 12.99
CA ASN A 218 -23.63 10.86 11.64
C ASN A 218 -22.09 10.83 11.49
N LEU A 219 -21.39 10.02 12.27
CA LEU A 219 -19.96 9.77 12.04
C LEU A 219 -19.74 8.80 10.89
N CYS A 220 -18.70 9.01 10.09
CA CYS A 220 -18.41 8.24 8.89
C CYS A 220 -17.23 7.26 9.06
N THR A 221 -16.40 7.44 10.09
CA THR A 221 -15.22 6.59 10.31
C THR A 221 -15.00 6.21 11.77
N ILE A 222 -14.31 5.09 11.98
CA ILE A 222 -13.86 4.64 13.31
C ILE A 222 -12.90 5.68 13.95
N SER A 223 -12.14 6.42 13.14
CA SER A 223 -11.27 7.49 13.64
C SER A 223 -12.08 8.66 14.21
N GLU A 224 -13.12 9.09 13.50
CA GLU A 224 -14.07 10.10 13.99
C GLU A 224 -14.80 9.62 15.24
N LEU A 225 -15.16 8.33 15.31
CA LEU A 225 -15.72 7.72 16.51
C LEU A 225 -14.77 7.83 17.71
N CYS A 226 -13.50 7.44 17.56
CA CYS A 226 -12.52 7.54 18.65
C CYS A 226 -12.33 8.99 19.12
N GLN A 227 -12.27 9.94 18.18
CA GLN A 227 -12.18 11.37 18.51
C GLN A 227 -13.44 11.88 19.21
N GLY A 228 -14.63 11.49 18.74
CA GLY A 228 -15.91 11.84 19.32
C GLY A 228 -16.07 11.31 20.75
N LEU A 229 -15.73 10.03 20.98
CA LEU A 229 -15.74 9.43 22.32
C LEU A 229 -14.82 10.17 23.29
N THR A 230 -13.66 10.62 22.81
CA THR A 230 -12.72 11.40 23.63
C THR A 230 -13.29 12.79 23.96
N LYS A 231 -13.85 13.50 22.97
CA LYS A 231 -14.41 14.85 23.15
C LYS A 231 -15.61 14.87 24.10
N THR A 232 -16.48 13.87 23.99
CA THR A 232 -17.71 13.73 24.79
C THR A 232 -17.46 13.15 26.19
N GLY A 233 -16.22 12.76 26.51
CA GLY A 233 -15.88 12.05 27.75
C GLY A 233 -16.37 10.60 27.80
N LYS A 234 -17.02 10.10 26.75
CA LYS A 234 -17.53 8.72 26.65
C LYS A 234 -16.41 7.68 26.62
N SER A 235 -15.18 8.06 26.26
CA SER A 235 -14.01 7.19 26.40
C SER A 235 -13.74 6.78 27.86
N LEU A 236 -14.07 7.64 28.83
CA LEU A 236 -13.98 7.33 30.26
C LEU A 236 -15.19 6.51 30.75
N THR A 237 -16.36 6.69 30.13
CA THR A 237 -17.57 5.91 30.43
C THR A 237 -17.47 4.48 29.89
N TYR A 238 -16.85 4.31 28.72
CA TYR A 238 -16.72 3.03 28.01
C TYR A 238 -15.25 2.67 27.73
N PRO A 239 -14.40 2.52 28.76
CA PRO A 239 -12.95 2.34 28.59
C PRO A 239 -12.54 1.06 27.86
N LEU A 240 -13.33 -0.02 27.94
CA LEU A 240 -13.04 -1.28 27.25
C LEU A 240 -13.38 -1.18 25.76
N ILE A 241 -14.50 -0.52 25.43
CA ILE A 241 -14.89 -0.26 24.04
C ILE A 241 -13.92 0.76 23.39
N ASP A 242 -13.54 1.82 24.10
CA ASP A 242 -12.54 2.79 23.62
C ASP A 242 -11.18 2.11 23.35
N ARG A 243 -10.73 1.23 24.26
CA ARG A 243 -9.52 0.43 24.06
C ARG A 243 -9.63 -0.45 22.81
N LEU A 244 -10.75 -1.15 22.64
CA LEU A 244 -10.99 -1.99 21.46
C LEU A 244 -10.97 -1.20 20.16
N ILE A 245 -11.62 -0.03 20.14
CA ILE A 245 -11.61 0.89 18.99
C ILE A 245 -10.17 1.32 18.65
N ARG A 246 -9.35 1.65 19.66
CA ARG A 246 -7.94 2.00 19.46
C ARG A 246 -7.12 0.84 18.90
N LEU A 247 -7.37 -0.39 19.37
CA LEU A 247 -6.71 -1.59 18.84
C LEU A 247 -7.09 -1.89 17.38
N ILE A 248 -8.30 -1.53 16.95
CA ILE A 248 -8.72 -1.66 15.54
C ILE A 248 -8.06 -0.59 14.66
N LEU A 249 -7.89 0.63 15.20
CA LEU A 249 -7.24 1.72 14.48
C LEU A 249 -5.75 1.46 14.19
N THR A 250 -5.12 0.50 14.86
CA THR A 250 -3.73 0.08 14.56
C THR A 250 -3.64 -1.00 13.47
N LEU A 251 -4.76 -1.52 12.96
CA LEU A 251 -4.74 -2.55 11.91
C LEU A 251 -4.21 -1.99 10.58
N PRO A 252 -3.45 -2.77 9.79
CA PRO A 252 -2.80 -2.30 8.56
C PRO A 252 -3.74 -1.68 7.51
N VAL A 253 -5.00 -2.13 7.45
CA VAL A 253 -6.02 -1.54 6.56
C VAL A 253 -6.33 -0.08 6.93
N SER A 254 -6.20 0.27 8.21
CA SER A 254 -6.35 1.62 8.74
C SER A 254 -5.07 2.46 8.63
N THR A 255 -3.92 1.86 8.26
CA THR A 255 -2.61 2.53 8.25
C THR A 255 -2.18 3.08 6.88
N ALA A 256 -3.06 3.21 5.88
CA ALA A 256 -2.71 3.82 4.59
C ALA A 256 -2.05 5.22 4.74
N THR A 257 -2.29 5.91 5.86
CA THR A 257 -1.63 7.17 6.20
C THR A 257 -0.13 7.01 6.53
N THR A 258 0.29 5.89 7.14
CA THR A 258 1.71 5.62 7.41
C THR A 258 2.47 5.23 6.14
N GLU A 259 1.85 4.57 5.16
CA GLU A 259 2.51 4.32 3.87
C GLU A 259 2.77 5.62 3.09
N ARG A 260 1.85 6.59 3.19
CA ARG A 260 2.07 7.96 2.70
C ARG A 260 3.28 8.63 3.37
N SER A 261 3.55 8.35 4.64
CA SER A 261 4.73 8.86 5.34
C SER A 261 6.06 8.27 4.84
N PHE A 262 6.06 7.02 4.37
CA PHE A 262 7.24 6.42 3.74
C PHE A 262 7.50 6.96 2.32
N SER A 263 6.44 7.27 1.57
CA SER A 263 6.58 8.01 0.30
C SER A 263 7.13 9.43 0.54
N ALA A 264 6.64 10.11 1.59
CA ALA A 264 7.20 11.38 2.04
C ALA A 264 8.69 11.26 2.44
N MET A 265 9.10 10.13 3.02
CA MET A 265 10.50 9.88 3.35
C MET A 265 11.40 9.92 2.11
N ASN A 266 10.96 9.36 0.98
CA ASN A 266 11.71 9.44 -0.28
C ASN A 266 11.76 10.87 -0.87
N ILE A 267 10.79 11.70 -0.55
CA ILE A 267 10.78 13.13 -0.94
C ILE A 267 11.74 13.94 -0.05
N VAL A 268 11.76 13.64 1.25
CA VAL A 268 12.65 14.30 2.24
C VAL A 268 14.11 13.85 2.06
N LYS A 269 14.35 12.54 1.89
CA LYS A 269 15.65 11.92 1.61
C LYS A 269 15.88 11.87 0.10
N ASN A 270 16.29 12.99 -0.48
CA ASN A 270 16.78 13.00 -1.86
C ASN A 270 18.28 12.65 -1.92
N ARG A 271 18.80 12.38 -3.12
CA ARG A 271 20.20 11.99 -3.36
C ARG A 271 21.23 12.98 -2.77
N LEU A 272 20.84 14.25 -2.61
CA LEU A 272 21.66 15.32 -2.02
C LEU A 272 21.54 15.39 -0.47
N ARG A 273 20.48 14.83 0.13
CA ARG A 273 20.18 14.83 1.57
C ARG A 273 20.25 13.44 2.21
N ASN A 274 20.97 12.50 1.60
CA ASN A 274 21.05 11.13 2.11
C ASN A 274 21.85 10.98 3.42
N LYS A 275 22.58 12.02 3.83
CA LYS A 275 23.33 12.07 5.10
C LYS A 275 22.65 13.06 6.03
N MET A 276 21.67 12.59 6.79
CA MET A 276 20.94 13.38 7.80
C MET A 276 20.75 12.51 9.04
N GLU A 277 20.90 13.12 10.22
CA GLU A 277 20.68 12.43 11.50
C GLU A 277 19.20 12.06 11.66
N ASP A 278 18.94 10.96 12.36
CA ASP A 278 17.60 10.39 12.50
C ASP A 278 16.60 11.38 13.11
N GLU A 279 17.06 12.21 14.05
CA GLU A 279 16.24 13.23 14.71
C GLU A 279 15.81 14.34 13.73
N LEU A 280 16.73 14.80 12.88
CA LEU A 280 16.41 15.80 11.85
C LEU A 280 15.46 15.22 10.80
N LEU A 281 15.65 13.95 10.42
CA LEU A 281 14.76 13.25 9.50
C LEU A 281 13.34 13.12 10.09
N ALA A 282 13.23 12.71 11.35
CA ALA A 282 11.95 12.60 12.04
C ALA A 282 11.22 13.94 12.08
N ASN A 283 11.91 15.03 12.43
CA ASN A 283 11.33 16.38 12.48
C ASN A 283 10.87 16.86 11.10
N CYS A 284 11.68 16.67 10.05
CA CYS A 284 11.29 17.03 8.68
C CYS A 284 10.11 16.20 8.17
N LEU A 285 10.09 14.90 8.47
CA LEU A 285 8.97 14.02 8.14
C LEU A 285 7.69 14.47 8.83
N LEU A 286 7.75 14.81 10.12
CA LEU A 286 6.60 15.27 10.90
C LEU A 286 5.99 16.54 10.27
N ILE A 287 6.81 17.54 9.95
CA ILE A 287 6.35 18.77 9.27
C ILE A 287 5.73 18.46 7.91
N TYR A 288 6.32 17.55 7.14
CA TYR A 288 5.82 17.22 5.80
C TYR A 288 4.51 16.43 5.83
N ILE A 289 4.39 15.42 6.70
CA ILE A 289 3.20 14.59 6.86
C ILE A 289 2.05 15.44 7.39
N GLU A 290 2.33 16.24 8.43
CA GLU A 290 1.36 17.11 9.08
C GLU A 290 1.35 18.52 8.48
N LYS A 291 1.67 18.66 7.19
CA LYS A 291 1.77 19.97 6.53
C LYS A 291 0.50 20.83 6.71
N LYS A 292 -0.68 20.22 6.73
CA LYS A 292 -1.96 20.91 6.97
C LYS A 292 -2.09 21.50 8.38
N ILE A 293 -1.40 20.92 9.36
CA ILE A 293 -1.30 21.44 10.72
C ILE A 293 -0.16 22.47 10.76
N ALA A 294 0.98 22.18 10.10
CA ALA A 294 2.12 23.09 10.00
C ALA A 294 1.73 24.45 9.36
N GLU A 295 0.88 24.44 8.33
CA GLU A 295 0.35 25.63 7.66
C GLU A 295 -0.48 26.55 8.57
N LYS A 296 -0.93 26.06 9.75
CA LYS A 296 -1.66 26.88 10.73
C LYS A 296 -0.73 27.69 11.63
N PHE A 297 0.56 27.36 11.67
CA PHE A 297 1.52 28.12 12.44
C PHE A 297 2.08 29.24 11.58
N ASP A 298 2.06 30.44 12.13
CA ASP A 298 2.65 31.61 11.48
C ASP A 298 4.18 31.55 11.58
N THR A 299 4.85 31.82 10.47
CA THR A 299 6.31 31.71 10.40
C THR A 299 6.98 32.78 11.26
N ASP A 300 6.41 33.98 11.30
CA ASP A 300 6.93 35.08 12.09
C ASP A 300 6.80 34.78 13.59
N SER A 301 5.66 34.22 14.02
CA SER A 301 5.47 33.74 15.40
C SER A 301 6.48 32.67 15.82
N ILE A 302 6.85 31.74 14.93
CA ILE A 302 7.87 30.71 15.22
C ILE A 302 9.27 31.35 15.35
N ILE A 303 9.57 32.34 14.50
CA ILE A 303 10.83 33.07 14.52
C ILE A 303 10.96 33.86 15.82
N ASP A 304 9.90 34.56 16.23
CA ASP A 304 9.87 35.33 17.48
C ASP A 304 10.05 34.43 18.71
N GLU A 305 9.32 33.30 18.78
CA GLU A 305 9.51 32.32 19.86
C GLU A 305 10.92 31.70 19.86
N PHE A 306 11.50 31.50 18.68
CA PHE A 306 12.87 31.04 18.53
C PHE A 306 13.90 32.08 19.01
N TYR A 307 13.67 33.37 18.75
CA TYR A 307 14.48 34.47 19.26
C TYR A 307 14.36 34.63 20.79
N ASP A 308 13.17 34.38 21.34
CA ASP A 308 12.91 34.46 22.77
C ASP A 308 13.52 33.31 23.58
N MET A 309 13.93 32.21 22.94
CA MET A 309 14.78 31.17 23.53
C MET A 309 16.20 31.69 23.78
N LYS A 310 16.35 32.49 24.84
CA LYS A 310 17.62 33.04 25.34
C LYS A 310 18.64 31.93 25.64
N ASN A 311 19.57 31.69 24.71
CA ASN A 311 21.00 31.38 24.94
C ASN A 311 21.63 30.62 23.76
N ARG A 312 21.90 31.28 22.64
CA ARG A 312 22.67 30.67 21.53
C ARG A 312 23.65 31.63 20.86
N CYS A 313 24.53 32.25 21.65
CA CYS A 313 25.85 32.60 21.11
C CYS A 313 26.73 31.36 21.23
N VAL A 314 27.03 30.70 20.12
CA VAL A 314 28.12 29.70 20.10
C VAL A 314 29.43 30.47 20.27
N PRO A 315 30.22 30.25 21.34
CA PRO A 315 31.53 30.85 21.41
C PRO A 315 32.41 30.18 20.36
N LEU A 316 32.81 30.94 19.35
CA LEU A 316 33.88 30.57 18.44
C LEU A 316 35.14 30.32 19.28
N ARG A 317 35.57 29.06 19.36
CA ARG A 317 36.92 28.67 19.75
C ARG A 317 37.60 28.02 18.56
#